data_AF-A0A9E2RWC3-F1
#
_entry.id   AF-A0A9E2RWC3-F1
#
_cell.length_a   1.000
_cell.length_b   1.000
_cell.length_c   1.000
_cell.angle_alpha   90.00
_cell.angle_beta   90.00
_cell.angle_gamma   90.00
#
_symmetry.space_group_name_H-M   'P 1'
#
loop_
_entity.id
_entity.type
_entity.pdbx_description
1 polymer ?
#
loop_
_entity_poly.entity_id
_entity_poly.type
_entity_poly.pdbx_seq_one_letter_code
_entity_poly.pdbx_strand_id
1 'polypeptide(L)'
;MSVPASQAPASPDSARQFRDSGYTVLRAVISADSAALATRYALLQQHWPAYYEREDMFRAAIGRYADALSESLLLKLKPVVEQGTGLELLPCYSYLRIYGRGAVLPKHLDRPSCEIST
;
A
#
# COMPACT_ATOMS: atom_id res chain seq x y z
N MET A 1 -15.82 18.47 -1.99
CA MET A 1 -16.79 17.41 -1.58
C MET A 1 -16.02 16.41 -0.74
N SER A 2 -16.18 16.45 0.57
CA SER A 2 -15.51 15.57 1.53
C SER A 2 -16.23 14.22 1.56
N VAL A 3 -15.60 13.18 1.02
CA VAL A 3 -16.07 11.79 1.17
C VAL A 3 -15.80 11.37 2.62
N PRO A 4 -16.80 10.93 3.40
CA PRO A 4 -16.57 10.50 4.76
C PRO A 4 -15.68 9.24 4.75
N ALA A 5 -14.60 9.28 5.54
CA ALA A 5 -13.72 8.15 5.73
C ALA A 5 -14.53 6.98 6.31
N SER A 6 -14.53 5.85 5.60
CA SER A 6 -15.11 4.58 6.06
C SER A 6 -14.44 4.19 7.38
N GLN A 7 -15.16 4.31 8.49
CA GLN A 7 -14.69 3.99 9.82
C GLN A 7 -14.63 2.46 10.01
N ALA A 8 -13.41 1.92 9.98
CA ALA A 8 -13.00 0.92 10.95
C ALA A 8 -11.69 1.47 11.57
N PRO A 9 -11.76 2.19 12.70
CA PRO A 9 -10.62 2.93 13.20
C PRO A 9 -9.61 1.98 13.83
N ALA A 10 -8.34 2.34 13.71
CA ALA A 10 -7.30 1.84 14.60
C ALA A 10 -7.78 2.00 16.05
N SER A 11 -7.83 0.92 16.83
CA SER A 11 -8.09 1.02 18.26
C SER A 11 -6.89 1.67 18.95
N PRO A 12 -7.05 2.28 20.14
CA PRO A 12 -5.91 2.75 20.96
C PRO A 12 -4.84 1.67 21.19
N ASP A 13 -5.22 0.40 21.13
CA ASP A 13 -4.31 -0.74 21.24
C ASP A 13 -3.40 -0.89 20.01
N SER A 14 -3.79 -0.39 18.85
CA SER A 14 -3.02 -0.52 17.60
C SER A 14 -1.69 0.24 17.69
N ALA A 15 -1.72 1.48 18.17
CA ALA A 15 -0.50 2.29 18.35
C ALA A 15 0.39 1.73 19.47
N ARG A 16 -0.19 1.17 20.53
CA ARG A 16 0.57 0.45 21.56
C ARG A 16 1.26 -0.77 20.98
N GLN A 17 0.52 -1.62 20.28
CA GLN A 17 1.07 -2.82 19.64
C GLN A 17 2.19 -2.48 18.67
N PHE A 18 2.01 -1.43 17.86
CA PHE A 18 3.03 -0.97 16.92
C PHE A 18 4.33 -0.59 17.63
N ARG A 19 4.26 0.17 18.73
CA ARG A 19 5.45 0.53 19.53
C ARG A 19 6.13 -0.69 20.15
N ASP A 20 5.35 -1.65 20.62
CA ASP A 20 5.89 -2.81 21.35
C ASP A 20 6.43 -3.90 20.41
N SER A 21 5.84 -4.06 19.22
CA SER A 21 6.11 -5.17 18.29
C SER A 21 6.77 -4.74 16.97
N GLY A 22 6.84 -3.45 16.67
CA GLY A 22 7.30 -2.92 15.39
C GLY A 22 6.27 -3.04 14.25
N TYR A 23 5.09 -3.63 14.51
CA TYR A 23 4.00 -3.76 13.54
C TYR A 23 2.62 -3.77 14.22
N THR A 24 1.59 -3.41 13.46
CA THR A 24 0.18 -3.56 13.84
C THR A 24 -0.66 -3.89 12.61
N VAL A 25 -1.83 -4.49 12.80
CA VAL A 25 -2.69 -4.95 11.70
C VAL A 25 -3.99 -4.14 11.67
N LEU A 26 -4.10 -3.26 10.68
CA LEU A 26 -5.32 -2.51 10.40
C LEU A 26 -6.14 -3.25 9.34
N ARG A 27 -7.33 -3.73 9.73
CA ARG A 27 -8.21 -4.52 8.84
C ARG A 27 -9.28 -3.63 8.22
N ALA A 28 -9.74 -4.02 7.02
CA ALA A 28 -10.81 -3.33 6.30
C ALA A 28 -10.59 -1.82 6.09
N VAL A 29 -9.33 -1.38 6.02
CA VAL A 29 -8.96 0.03 5.72
C VAL A 29 -9.35 0.47 4.31
N ILE A 30 -9.56 -0.50 3.42
CA ILE A 30 -10.15 -0.32 2.10
C ILE A 30 -11.39 -1.21 2.05
N SER A 31 -12.53 -0.67 1.59
CA SER A 31 -13.74 -1.45 1.41
C SER A 31 -13.57 -2.50 0.30
N ALA A 32 -14.33 -3.59 0.36
CA ALA A 32 -14.30 -4.64 -0.66
C ALA A 32 -14.53 -4.08 -2.08
N ASP A 33 -15.46 -3.12 -2.22
CA ASP A 33 -15.76 -2.47 -3.50
C ASP A 33 -14.59 -1.62 -4.01
N SER A 34 -13.95 -0.84 -3.12
CA SER A 34 -12.78 -0.04 -3.48
C SER A 34 -11.61 -0.94 -3.87
N ALA A 35 -11.40 -2.06 -3.17
CA ALA A 35 -10.38 -3.04 -3.50
C ALA A 35 -10.66 -3.68 -4.86
N ALA A 36 -11.90 -4.10 -5.13
CA ALA A 36 -12.29 -4.67 -6.42
C ALA A 36 -12.12 -3.67 -7.57
N LEU A 37 -12.47 -2.40 -7.35
CA LEU A 37 -12.25 -1.34 -8.33
C LEU A 37 -10.76 -1.11 -8.60
N ALA A 38 -9.95 -1.05 -7.55
CA ALA A 38 -8.50 -0.90 -7.65
C ALA A 38 -7.85 -2.07 -8.42
N THR A 39 -8.31 -3.30 -8.16
CA THR A 39 -7.86 -4.49 -8.91
C THR A 39 -8.24 -4.39 -10.39
N ARG A 40 -9.48 -4.03 -10.71
CA ARG A 40 -9.92 -3.88 -12.11
C ARG A 40 -9.14 -2.79 -12.84
N TYR A 41 -8.91 -1.66 -12.18
CA TYR A 41 -8.06 -0.59 -12.70
C TYR A 41 -6.66 -1.13 -13.02
N ALA A 42 -6.00 -1.76 -12.05
CA ALA A 42 -4.63 -2.25 -12.23
C ALA A 42 -4.52 -3.29 -13.36
N LEU A 43 -5.50 -4.19 -13.48
CA LEU A 43 -5.53 -5.19 -14.56
C LEU A 43 -5.81 -4.55 -15.92
N LEU A 44 -6.73 -3.57 -16.00
CA LEU A 44 -7.02 -2.86 -17.25
C LEU A 44 -5.77 -2.15 -17.79
N GLN A 45 -4.96 -1.57 -16.90
CA GLN A 45 -3.76 -0.85 -17.31
C GLN A 45 -2.70 -1.75 -17.98
N GLN A 46 -2.74 -3.07 -17.76
CA GLN A 46 -1.84 -4.02 -18.41
C GLN A 46 -1.99 -4.06 -19.93
N HIS A 47 -3.15 -3.66 -20.46
CA HIS A 47 -3.41 -3.61 -21.90
C HIS A 47 -2.73 -2.42 -22.59
N TRP A 48 -2.25 -1.44 -21.83
CA TRP A 48 -1.56 -0.28 -22.38
C TRP A 48 -0.05 -0.56 -22.50
N PRO A 49 0.52 -0.47 -23.72
CA PRO A 49 1.95 -0.70 -23.91
C PRO A 49 2.80 0.19 -23.01
N ALA A 50 3.81 -0.39 -22.36
CA ALA A 50 4.76 0.30 -21.48
C ALA A 50 4.13 1.03 -20.27
N TYR A 51 2.88 0.72 -19.90
CA TYR A 51 2.30 1.26 -18.68
C TYR A 51 3.00 0.74 -17.43
N TYR A 52 3.29 -0.56 -17.41
CA TYR A 52 4.06 -1.19 -16.33
C TYR A 52 5.47 -1.53 -16.78
N GLU A 53 6.41 -1.39 -15.85
CA GLU A 53 7.77 -1.89 -15.97
C GLU A 53 7.80 -3.36 -15.55
N ARG A 54 8.61 -4.17 -16.23
CA ARG A 54 8.87 -5.55 -15.80
C ARG A 54 9.89 -5.55 -14.68
N GLU A 55 9.62 -6.33 -13.64
CA GLU A 55 10.49 -6.41 -12.47
C GLU A 55 11.15 -7.78 -12.41
N ASP A 56 12.29 -7.91 -13.06
CA ASP A 56 13.03 -9.17 -13.21
C ASP A 56 13.41 -9.80 -11.85
N MET A 57 13.67 -8.96 -10.85
CA MET A 57 13.92 -9.36 -9.45
C MET A 57 12.80 -10.22 -8.86
N PHE A 58 11.57 -10.08 -9.35
CA PHE A 58 10.39 -10.78 -8.86
C PHE A 58 9.84 -11.84 -9.83
N ARG A 59 10.65 -12.21 -10.84
CA ARG A 59 10.40 -13.20 -11.90
C ARG A 59 9.26 -12.85 -12.85
N ALA A 60 8.05 -12.66 -12.32
CA ALA A 60 6.81 -12.47 -13.07
C ALA A 60 5.95 -11.36 -12.46
N ALA A 61 6.60 -10.32 -11.90
CA ALA A 61 5.91 -9.13 -11.45
C ALA A 61 6.10 -7.98 -12.44
N ILE A 62 5.08 -7.12 -12.48
CA ILE A 62 5.11 -5.85 -13.19
C ILE A 62 4.67 -4.76 -12.23
N GLY A 63 5.19 -3.55 -12.42
CA GLY A 63 4.92 -2.47 -11.49
C GLY A 63 5.07 -1.09 -12.08
N ARG A 64 4.58 -0.09 -11.34
CA ARG A 64 4.66 1.32 -11.68
C ARG A 64 4.85 2.15 -10.41
N TYR A 65 5.87 2.98 -10.43
CA TYR A 65 6.08 4.00 -9.42
C TYR A 65 5.10 5.17 -9.64
N ALA A 66 4.55 5.70 -8.54
CA ALA A 66 3.67 6.87 -8.56
C ALA A 66 2.49 6.72 -9.55
N ASP A 67 1.84 5.56 -9.56
CA ASP A 67 0.58 5.38 -10.27
C ASP A 67 -0.51 6.27 -9.63
N ALA A 68 -1.39 6.87 -10.45
CA ALA A 68 -2.37 7.83 -9.96
C ALA A 68 -3.33 7.21 -8.91
N LEU A 69 -3.66 5.92 -9.04
CA LEU A 69 -4.45 5.21 -8.05
C LEU A 69 -3.64 4.97 -6.77
N SER A 70 -2.37 4.59 -6.87
CA SER A 70 -1.53 4.35 -5.69
C SER A 70 -1.23 5.63 -4.91
N GLU A 71 -1.02 6.76 -5.60
CA GLU A 71 -0.89 8.09 -4.99
C GLU A 71 -2.19 8.51 -4.28
N SER A 72 -3.33 8.27 -4.91
CA SER A 72 -4.64 8.55 -4.29
C SER A 72 -4.86 7.70 -3.03
N LEU A 73 -4.48 6.42 -3.07
CA LEU A 73 -4.55 5.53 -1.92
C LEU A 73 -3.57 5.94 -0.82
N LEU A 74 -2.35 6.37 -1.17
CA LEU A 74 -1.36 6.88 -0.22
C LEU A 74 -1.95 8.03 0.62
N LEU A 75 -2.53 9.03 -0.04
CA LEU A 75 -3.15 10.17 0.66
C LEU A 75 -4.39 9.77 1.47
N LYS A 76 -5.23 8.87 0.93
CA LYS A 76 -6.42 8.36 1.62
C LYS A 76 -6.06 7.59 2.89
N LEU A 77 -5.02 6.77 2.84
CA LEU A 77 -4.65 5.85 3.93
C LEU A 77 -3.77 6.53 4.98
N LYS A 78 -3.06 7.61 4.62
CA LYS A 78 -2.22 8.39 5.55
C LYS A 78 -2.85 8.59 6.95
N PRO A 79 -4.03 9.21 7.10
CA PRO A 79 -4.60 9.44 8.43
C PRO A 79 -4.89 8.15 9.21
N VAL A 80 -5.23 7.06 8.52
CA VAL A 80 -5.49 5.76 9.15
C VAL A 80 -4.20 5.13 9.65
N VAL A 81 -3.11 5.23 8.87
CA VAL A 81 -1.78 4.74 9.27
C VAL A 81 -1.22 5.58 10.42
N GLU A 82 -1.38 6.90 10.39
CA GLU A 82 -0.98 7.79 11.50
C GLU A 82 -1.71 7.45 12.80
N GLN A 83 -3.03 7.20 12.73
CA GLN A 83 -3.80 6.72 13.88
C GLN A 83 -3.31 5.36 14.38
N GLY A 84 -3.03 4.43 13.48
CA GLY A 84 -2.58 3.07 13.82
C GLY A 84 -1.18 3.02 14.41
N THR A 85 -0.28 3.92 14.00
CA THR A 85 1.11 3.96 14.46
C THR A 85 1.31 4.93 15.63
N GLY A 86 0.45 5.96 15.73
CA GLY A 86 0.64 7.08 16.65
C GLY A 86 1.76 8.04 16.21
N LEU A 87 2.14 8.01 14.93
CA LEU A 87 3.19 8.85 14.35
C LEU A 87 2.62 9.86 13.37
N GLU A 88 3.33 10.97 13.19
CA GLU A 88 3.13 11.89 12.08
C GLU A 88 3.98 11.44 10.90
N LEU A 89 3.37 11.27 9.73
CA LEU A 89 4.01 10.66 8.57
C LEU A 89 4.01 11.61 7.37
N LEU A 90 5.06 11.53 6.55
CA LEU A 90 5.12 12.17 5.23
C LEU A 90 4.69 11.16 4.14
N PRO A 91 3.87 11.56 3.15
CA PRO A 91 3.49 10.68 2.04
C PRO A 91 4.61 10.61 1.00
N CYS A 92 5.67 9.84 1.28
CA CYS A 92 6.91 9.89 0.49
C CYS A 92 6.95 8.98 -0.73
N TYR A 93 6.24 7.86 -0.73
CA TYR A 93 6.44 6.81 -1.74
C TYR A 93 5.17 5.98 -1.94
N SER A 94 4.72 5.86 -3.20
CA SER A 94 3.72 4.87 -3.60
C SER A 94 4.23 4.03 -4.78
N TYR A 95 3.88 2.74 -4.76
CA TYR A 95 4.22 1.81 -5.82
C TYR A 95 3.08 0.82 -6.00
N LEU A 96 2.64 0.65 -7.25
CA LEU A 96 1.63 -0.33 -7.61
C LEU A 96 2.30 -1.50 -8.31
N ARG A 97 2.16 -2.70 -7.76
CA ARG A 97 2.75 -3.94 -8.29
C ARG A 97 1.71 -5.02 -8.45
N ILE A 98 1.81 -5.77 -9.54
CA ILE A 98 0.99 -6.95 -9.82
C ILE A 98 1.91 -8.18 -9.84
N TYR A 99 1.63 -9.14 -8.95
CA TYR A 99 2.33 -10.42 -8.92
C TYR A 99 1.59 -11.42 -9.83
N GLY A 100 2.20 -11.75 -10.96
CA GLY A 100 1.70 -12.77 -11.87
C GLY A 100 1.94 -14.19 -11.33
N ARG A 101 1.44 -15.18 -12.08
CA ARG A 101 1.68 -16.60 -11.75
C ARG A 101 3.17 -16.90 -11.73
N GLY A 102 3.67 -17.41 -10.61
CA GLY A 102 5.08 -17.76 -10.42
C GLY A 102 5.97 -16.59 -9.98
N ALA A 103 5.41 -15.40 -9.75
CA ALA A 103 6.13 -14.29 -9.16
C ALA A 103 6.52 -14.61 -7.71
N VAL A 104 7.69 -14.14 -7.28
CA VAL A 104 8.24 -14.37 -5.94
C VAL A 104 8.84 -13.08 -5.42
N LEU A 105 8.53 -12.73 -4.17
CA LEU A 105 9.20 -11.67 -3.43
C LEU A 105 10.24 -12.32 -2.50
N PRO A 106 11.54 -12.33 -2.85
CA PRO A 106 12.56 -12.87 -1.96
C PRO A 106 12.62 -12.02 -0.67
N LYS A 107 13.07 -12.66 0.42
CA LYS A 107 13.30 -11.95 1.68
C LYS A 107 14.29 -10.82 1.43
N HIS A 108 13.92 -9.62 1.81
CA HIS A 108 14.74 -8.41 1.71
C HIS A 108 14.52 -7.54 2.94
N LEU A 109 15.41 -6.59 3.14
CA LEU A 109 15.23 -5.46 4.03
C LEU A 109 14.94 -4.24 3.16
N ASP A 110 14.05 -3.38 3.62
CA ASP A 110 13.80 -2.12 2.92
C ASP A 110 15.01 -1.19 3.04
N ARG A 111 15.01 -0.16 2.18
CA ARG A 111 16.06 0.87 2.17
C ARG A 111 16.03 1.68 3.47
N PRO A 112 17.18 2.22 3.93
CA PRO A 112 17.24 3.05 5.14
C PRO A 112 16.27 4.24 5.16
N SER A 113 15.90 4.77 3.99
CA SER A 113 14.92 5.86 3.88
C SER A 113 13.47 5.46 4.13
N CYS A 114 13.18 4.17 4.35
CA CYS A 114 11.86 3.73 4.77
C CYS A 114 11.60 3.94 6.28
N GLU A 115 12.63 4.34 7.06
CA GLU A 115 12.65 4.66 8.51
C GLU A 115 12.10 3.56 9.44
N ILE A 116 10.90 3.07 9.17
CA ILE A 116 10.18 2.00 9.84
C ILE A 116 10.00 0.83 8.88
N SER A 117 10.95 -0.10 8.92
CA SER A 117 10.90 -1.38 8.22
C SER A 117 11.81 -2.38 8.94
N THR A 118 11.24 -3.43 9.53
CA THR A 118 11.99 -4.51 10.21
C THR A 118 12.42 -5.61 9.24
#